data_AF-B0BSD5-F1
#
_entry.id   AF-B0BSD5-F1
#
_cell.length_a   1.000
_cell.length_b   1.000
_cell.length_c   1.000
_cell.angle_alpha   90.00
_cell.angle_beta   90.00
_cell.angle_gamma   90.00
#
_symmetry.space_group_name_H-M   'P 1'
#
loop_
_entity.id
_entity.type
_entity.pdbx_description
1 polymer ?
#
loop_
_entity_poly.entity_id
_entity_poly.type
_entity_poly.pdbx_seq_one_letter_code
_entity_poly.pdbx_strand_id
1 'polypeptide(L)'
;MSIKRISIATAILLSLTACGSSSDSNNVTKPTPQAEQTTQVNNVQSEAEAKAKAEAEAKAKAEAEAKAKAEAEAKAKAEAEAKAKAEAEAKAKAEAEAKAKAEAEAKAKAEAEAKAKAEAEAKAKAEAEAKAKAEAEAKAKAEAEAKAKAEAEAKAKAEAEAKEKAEAEAARIAQKMKDLISVAKEKGLSDNEAQLFAQDNINNDDSTAQKNLDNKVKTNELISLAQKEGLSTYNAQLFATDNINSTDDEVQSNLEDALIKQEKGGIDKPYGLTKEQYGTSSSSSLSCTNGRCYNVDQSITSGEVIYNQKYSIITADTVEGTRNNLAVNELNNVKIKGLTTKAEAIPTEGSATYSGEAFDATYKGKLSYNVNFADKTGSGSITGLGNDITLEQGSIKGTGISATATQSYKSGEYSLGFYGKNAEEVSGKVSFDGKDVVGFGGTRGEIKK
;
A
#
# COMPACT_ATOMS: atom_id res chain seq x y z
N MET A 1 23.36 12.45 20.63
CA MET A 1 23.20 13.14 21.94
C MET A 1 24.57 13.22 22.62
N SER A 2 24.76 14.13 23.57
CA SER A 2 25.96 14.14 24.44
C SER A 2 25.79 13.16 25.62
N ILE A 3 26.73 13.18 26.57
CA ILE A 3 26.64 12.69 27.96
C ILE A 3 27.14 11.24 28.25
N LYS A 4 28.44 11.17 28.62
CA LYS A 4 28.99 10.48 29.84
C LYS A 4 29.19 8.93 29.81
N ARG A 5 30.00 8.27 30.67
CA ARG A 5 30.67 8.64 31.96
C ARG A 5 31.78 7.63 32.41
N ILE A 6 32.71 8.07 33.32
CA ILE A 6 33.38 7.28 34.42
C ILE A 6 34.43 6.20 33.99
N SER A 7 35.48 5.84 34.75
CA SER A 7 36.01 6.12 36.12
C SER A 7 37.42 6.80 36.06
N ILE A 8 37.95 7.61 37.01
CA ILE A 8 38.04 7.60 38.51
C ILE A 8 39.15 6.64 39.02
N ALA A 9 40.07 6.98 39.94
CA ALA A 9 40.30 8.20 40.76
C ALA A 9 41.73 8.81 40.49
N THR A 10 42.55 9.46 41.35
CA THR A 10 42.57 9.76 42.82
C THR A 10 43.54 10.92 43.16
N ALA A 11 43.30 11.63 44.28
CA ALA A 11 44.26 12.21 45.27
C ALA A 11 45.46 13.16 44.87
N ILE A 12 45.89 14.19 45.65
CA ILE A 12 45.26 15.04 46.70
C ILE A 12 46.16 16.27 47.11
N LEU A 13 45.54 17.39 47.54
CA LEU A 13 46.04 18.54 48.40
C LEU A 13 47.14 19.59 47.97
N LEU A 14 46.80 20.89 48.18
CA LEU A 14 47.58 22.05 48.73
C LEU A 14 48.80 22.67 47.94
N SER A 15 49.12 23.98 48.00
CA SER A 15 48.46 25.18 48.60
C SER A 15 49.02 26.58 48.18
N LEU A 16 48.09 27.54 47.95
CA LEU A 16 48.07 29.00 48.31
C LEU A 16 49.09 30.09 47.77
N THR A 17 48.50 31.13 47.11
CA THR A 17 48.69 32.62 47.23
C THR A 17 50.05 33.34 46.96
N ALA A 18 50.13 34.65 46.59
CA ALA A 18 49.24 35.64 45.95
C ALA A 18 49.95 37.01 45.68
N CYS A 19 49.42 37.85 44.75
CA CYS A 19 49.59 39.33 44.58
C CYS A 19 51.02 39.95 44.46
N GLY A 20 51.20 41.24 44.10
CA GLY A 20 50.26 42.22 43.51
C GLY A 20 50.44 43.70 43.95
N SER A 21 51.14 44.50 43.13
CA SER A 21 51.02 45.97 42.90
C SER A 21 50.92 47.05 44.03
N SER A 22 51.91 47.96 44.03
CA SER A 22 51.80 49.45 44.10
C SER A 22 51.56 50.27 45.40
N SER A 23 52.32 51.38 45.48
CA SER A 23 52.04 52.72 46.07
C SER A 23 51.99 53.01 47.60
N ASP A 24 53.05 53.71 48.05
CA ASP A 24 53.09 54.99 48.80
C ASP A 24 52.96 55.19 50.34
N SER A 25 53.93 56.00 50.83
CA SER A 25 53.89 57.04 51.89
C SER A 25 54.27 56.80 53.38
N ASN A 26 55.15 57.71 53.84
CA ASN A 26 55.38 58.26 55.20
C ASN A 26 56.22 57.52 56.29
N ASN A 27 57.53 57.80 56.28
CA ASN A 27 58.26 58.66 57.25
C ASN A 27 58.27 58.34 58.77
N VAL A 28 59.47 58.25 59.41
CA VAL A 28 59.91 59.09 60.59
C VAL A 28 61.30 58.70 61.20
N THR A 29 62.15 59.73 61.44
CA THR A 29 63.35 59.86 62.34
C THR A 29 64.79 59.34 62.03
N LYS A 30 65.73 60.20 62.45
CA LYS A 30 67.23 60.17 62.58
C LYS A 30 67.68 59.54 63.93
N PRO A 31 68.99 59.43 64.37
CA PRO A 31 70.23 60.22 64.08
C PRO A 31 71.48 59.35 63.66
N THR A 32 72.71 59.77 63.31
CA THR A 32 73.72 60.87 63.59
C THR A 32 74.31 60.94 65.01
N PRO A 33 75.53 61.52 65.24
CA PRO A 33 76.60 62.06 64.35
C PRO A 33 77.71 60.99 64.12
N GLN A 34 79.00 61.21 63.75
CA GLN A 34 79.89 62.32 63.27
C GLN A 34 80.91 61.65 62.29
N ALA A 35 82.06 62.14 61.77
CA ALA A 35 82.93 63.33 61.86
C ALA A 35 83.63 63.50 60.46
N GLU A 36 84.23 64.62 60.00
CA GLU A 36 85.23 65.58 60.51
C GLU A 36 86.69 65.08 60.47
N GLN A 37 87.70 65.78 59.90
CA GLN A 37 87.73 67.13 59.29
C GLN A 37 88.97 67.35 58.34
N THR A 38 88.80 68.19 57.30
CA THR A 38 89.63 69.37 56.83
C THR A 38 91.12 69.57 57.27
N THR A 39 92.04 70.31 56.61
CA THR A 39 92.04 71.16 55.37
C THR A 39 93.47 71.67 54.99
N GLN A 40 93.71 71.84 53.68
CA GLN A 40 94.55 72.82 52.94
C GLN A 40 95.87 73.47 53.46
N VAL A 41 96.86 73.54 52.54
CA VAL A 41 97.62 74.75 52.06
C VAL A 41 98.72 75.42 52.95
N ASN A 42 99.75 75.95 52.24
CA ASN A 42 100.73 77.03 52.50
C ASN A 42 100.89 77.59 53.95
N ASN A 43 102.08 78.02 54.40
CA ASN A 43 102.83 79.12 53.75
C ASN A 43 104.31 79.26 54.17
N VAL A 44 104.98 80.27 53.60
CA VAL A 44 106.39 80.67 53.75
C VAL A 44 106.62 81.51 55.03
N GLN A 45 107.90 81.83 55.31
CA GLN A 45 108.38 82.92 56.19
C GLN A 45 108.53 82.51 57.67
N SER A 46 109.71 82.21 58.24
CA SER A 46 111.07 82.82 58.24
C SER A 46 111.26 83.93 59.28
N GLU A 47 111.72 83.52 60.46
CA GLU A 47 112.48 84.35 61.41
C GLU A 47 113.87 83.70 61.54
N ALA A 48 114.97 84.43 61.30
CA ALA A 48 115.56 85.42 62.21
C ALA A 48 116.01 84.73 63.51
N GLU A 49 117.13 84.01 63.51
CA GLU A 49 118.51 84.52 63.64
C GLU A 49 119.07 84.39 65.07
N ALA A 50 120.39 84.38 65.19
CA ALA A 50 121.15 84.71 66.40
C ALA A 50 120.84 83.95 67.71
N LYS A 51 121.20 82.65 67.78
CA LYS A 51 122.11 82.19 68.86
C LYS A 51 122.94 80.91 68.65
N ALA A 52 123.19 80.50 67.41
CA ALA A 52 124.22 79.50 67.11
C ALA A 52 125.63 80.14 66.96
N LYS A 53 126.22 80.59 68.08
CA LYS A 53 127.66 80.93 68.18
C LYS A 53 128.29 80.30 69.43
N ALA A 54 128.01 79.01 69.63
CA ALA A 54 128.47 78.21 70.77
C ALA A 54 128.62 76.70 70.46
N GLU A 55 127.84 76.14 69.54
CA GLU A 55 127.95 74.73 69.09
C GLU A 55 128.49 74.60 67.66
N ALA A 56 129.63 75.23 67.41
CA ALA A 56 130.36 75.07 66.15
C ALA A 56 131.12 73.72 66.10
N GLU A 57 131.62 73.36 64.91
CA GLU A 57 132.65 72.35 64.64
C GLU A 57 132.32 70.86 64.92
N ALA A 58 131.36 70.52 65.78
CA ALA A 58 131.02 69.11 66.06
C ALA A 58 130.08 68.46 65.02
N LYS A 59 129.20 69.22 64.37
CA LYS A 59 128.09 68.67 63.55
C LYS A 59 128.42 68.53 62.04
N ALA A 60 129.32 69.36 61.53
CA ALA A 60 129.61 69.52 60.10
C ALA A 60 130.29 68.31 59.42
N LYS A 61 130.62 67.24 60.16
CA LYS A 61 131.20 66.00 59.60
C LYS A 61 130.19 64.83 59.56
N ALA A 62 129.03 64.95 60.20
CA ALA A 62 127.99 63.92 60.17
C ALA A 62 127.04 64.05 58.96
N GLU A 63 126.92 65.24 58.37
CA GLU A 63 126.00 65.49 57.25
C GLU A 63 126.47 64.93 55.89
N ALA A 64 127.72 64.48 55.78
CA ALA A 64 128.29 63.96 54.54
C ALA A 64 127.93 62.49 54.25
N GLU A 65 128.06 61.58 55.23
CA GLU A 65 127.83 60.14 55.01
C GLU A 65 126.36 59.72 55.17
N ALA A 66 125.59 60.40 56.01
CA ALA A 66 124.19 60.04 56.27
C ALA A 66 123.28 60.22 55.05
N LYS A 67 123.54 61.24 54.21
CA LYS A 67 122.67 61.60 53.09
C LYS A 67 122.87 60.71 51.86
N ALA A 68 124.12 60.30 51.59
CA ALA A 68 124.46 59.45 50.44
C ALA A 68 123.86 58.04 50.51
N LYS A 69 123.60 57.51 51.72
CA LYS A 69 123.04 56.16 51.90
C LYS A 69 121.51 56.12 51.75
N ALA A 70 120.83 57.20 52.12
CA ALA A 70 119.36 57.27 52.10
C ALA A 70 118.76 57.30 50.67
N GLU A 71 119.35 58.06 49.75
CA GLU A 71 118.83 58.14 48.36
C GLU A 71 119.06 56.84 47.56
N ALA A 72 120.15 56.11 47.84
CA ALA A 72 120.44 54.84 47.19
C ALA A 72 119.40 53.76 47.53
N GLU A 73 119.04 53.64 48.82
CA GLU A 73 118.12 52.59 49.30
C GLU A 73 116.65 52.90 48.92
N ALA A 74 116.27 54.18 48.91
CA ALA A 74 114.94 54.60 48.44
C ALA A 74 114.71 54.28 46.96
N LYS A 75 115.71 54.49 46.10
CA LYS A 75 115.57 54.27 44.65
C LYS A 75 115.54 52.80 44.28
N ALA A 76 116.37 51.98 44.92
CA ALA A 76 116.40 50.52 44.71
C ALA A 76 115.07 49.84 45.06
N LYS A 77 114.38 50.30 46.11
CA LYS A 77 113.11 49.71 46.53
C LYS A 77 111.95 50.05 45.59
N ALA A 78 111.94 51.27 45.04
CA ALA A 78 110.92 51.72 44.08
C ALA A 78 110.97 50.96 42.74
N GLU A 79 112.15 50.70 42.18
CA GLU A 79 112.27 49.90 40.95
C GLU A 79 111.88 48.43 41.16
N ALA A 80 112.15 47.86 42.36
CA ALA A 80 111.78 46.49 42.68
C ALA A 80 110.26 46.27 42.73
N GLU A 81 109.51 47.14 43.43
CA GLU A 81 108.04 47.03 43.48
C GLU A 81 107.38 47.32 42.13
N ALA A 82 107.87 48.31 41.37
CA ALA A 82 107.34 48.63 40.05
C ALA A 82 107.46 47.43 39.08
N LYS A 83 108.61 46.75 39.08
CA LYS A 83 108.86 45.62 38.18
C LYS A 83 108.07 44.36 38.58
N ALA A 84 108.01 44.05 39.87
CA ALA A 84 107.24 42.91 40.38
C ALA A 84 105.74 43.05 40.09
N LYS A 85 105.18 44.27 40.20
CA LYS A 85 103.76 44.52 39.93
C LYS A 85 103.42 44.42 38.44
N ALA A 86 104.31 44.90 37.56
CA ALA A 86 104.15 44.80 36.12
C ALA A 86 104.19 43.34 35.60
N GLU A 87 105.11 42.50 36.10
CA GLU A 87 105.15 41.08 35.74
C GLU A 87 103.93 40.31 36.25
N ALA A 88 103.41 40.65 37.43
CA ALA A 88 102.21 40.04 37.98
C ALA A 88 100.95 40.36 37.14
N GLU A 89 100.72 41.62 36.77
CA GLU A 89 99.59 41.98 35.90
C GLU A 89 99.72 41.38 34.49
N ALA A 90 100.93 41.41 33.89
CA ALA A 90 101.16 40.85 32.57
C ALA A 90 100.85 39.33 32.53
N LYS A 91 101.30 38.58 33.54
CA LYS A 91 101.08 37.13 33.62
C LYS A 91 99.61 36.78 33.90
N ALA A 92 98.96 37.48 34.84
CA ALA A 92 97.55 37.27 35.15
C ALA A 92 96.64 37.56 33.94
N LYS A 93 96.95 38.61 33.15
CA LYS A 93 96.20 38.96 31.95
C LYS A 93 96.39 37.94 30.83
N ALA A 94 97.61 37.44 30.64
CA ALA A 94 97.91 36.39 29.66
C ALA A 94 97.23 35.05 29.99
N GLU A 95 97.22 34.63 31.26
CA GLU A 95 96.50 33.40 31.68
C GLU A 95 94.97 33.56 31.52
N ALA A 96 94.41 34.71 31.87
CA ALA A 96 92.98 34.99 31.70
C ALA A 96 92.56 34.96 30.21
N GLU A 97 93.33 35.60 29.33
CA GLU A 97 93.04 35.67 27.90
C GLU A 97 93.22 34.31 27.21
N ALA A 98 94.26 33.55 27.56
CA ALA A 98 94.46 32.18 27.08
C ALA A 98 93.32 31.24 27.52
N LYS A 99 92.90 31.32 28.78
CA LYS A 99 91.82 30.47 29.32
C LYS A 99 90.46 30.81 28.71
N ALA A 100 90.13 32.09 28.58
CA ALA A 100 88.90 32.53 27.92
C ALA A 100 88.83 32.09 26.44
N LYS A 101 89.97 32.13 25.73
CA LYS A 101 90.05 31.68 24.34
C LYS A 101 89.89 30.17 24.20
N ALA A 102 90.49 29.39 25.11
CA ALA A 102 90.33 27.94 25.17
C ALA A 102 88.89 27.51 25.52
N GLU A 103 88.22 28.17 26.47
CA GLU A 103 86.80 27.91 26.76
C GLU A 103 85.90 28.29 25.58
N ALA A 104 86.19 29.38 24.87
CA ALA A 104 85.45 29.78 23.67
C ALA A 104 85.59 28.76 22.52
N GLU A 105 86.81 28.28 22.21
CA GLU A 105 87.00 27.23 21.20
C GLU A 105 86.37 25.90 21.61
N ALA A 106 86.53 25.47 22.87
CA ALA A 106 85.93 24.24 23.37
C ALA A 106 84.40 24.28 23.29
N LYS A 107 83.78 25.41 23.69
CA LYS A 107 82.34 25.58 23.63
C LYS A 107 81.81 25.67 22.19
N ALA A 108 82.47 26.43 21.32
CA ALA A 108 82.09 26.53 19.91
C ALA A 108 82.19 25.18 19.18
N LYS A 109 83.22 24.38 19.49
CA LYS A 109 83.39 23.03 18.93
C LYS A 109 82.32 22.06 19.45
N ALA A 110 82.01 22.12 20.74
CA ALA A 110 80.93 21.31 21.34
C ALA A 110 79.54 21.68 20.80
N GLU A 111 79.23 22.97 20.62
CA GLU A 111 77.98 23.42 20.00
C GLU A 111 77.88 23.00 18.52
N ALA A 112 78.97 23.09 17.76
CA ALA A 112 79.02 22.63 16.37
C ALA A 112 78.83 21.10 16.25
N GLU A 113 79.49 20.32 17.10
CA GLU A 113 79.40 18.85 17.10
C GLU A 113 78.02 18.36 17.59
N ALA A 114 77.47 18.99 18.63
CA ALA A 114 76.11 18.73 19.08
C ALA A 114 75.05 19.08 18.02
N LYS A 115 75.22 20.23 17.33
CA LYS A 115 74.32 20.64 16.24
C LYS A 115 74.40 19.70 15.04
N ALA A 116 75.61 19.34 14.60
CA ALA A 116 75.80 18.39 13.49
C ALA A 116 75.20 17.01 13.81
N LYS A 117 75.34 16.53 15.05
CA LYS A 117 74.72 15.28 15.51
C LYS A 117 73.19 15.39 15.54
N ALA A 118 72.63 16.48 16.04
CA ALA A 118 71.18 16.72 16.07
C ALA A 118 70.58 16.83 14.65
N GLU A 119 71.25 17.50 13.71
CA GLU A 119 70.83 17.58 12.30
C GLU A 119 70.89 16.21 11.60
N ALA A 120 71.94 15.41 11.87
CA ALA A 120 72.05 14.05 11.35
C ALA A 120 70.97 13.11 11.92
N GLU A 121 70.70 13.18 13.22
CA GLU A 121 69.68 12.36 13.89
C GLU A 121 68.26 12.76 13.45
N ALA A 122 67.99 14.07 13.32
CA ALA A 122 66.73 14.57 12.76
C ALA A 122 66.51 14.14 11.30
N LYS A 123 67.56 14.18 10.46
CA LYS A 123 67.49 13.73 9.06
C LYS A 123 67.26 12.22 8.96
N ALA A 124 67.97 11.41 9.76
CA ALA A 124 67.79 9.96 9.80
C ALA A 124 66.38 9.58 10.28
N LYS A 125 65.84 10.28 11.29
CA LYS A 125 64.46 10.09 11.76
C LYS A 125 63.43 10.48 10.70
N ALA A 126 63.63 11.61 10.01
CA ALA A 126 62.74 12.05 8.94
C ALA A 126 62.74 11.09 7.73
N GLU A 127 63.90 10.55 7.35
CA GLU A 127 64.00 9.54 6.28
C GLU A 127 63.35 8.20 6.69
N ALA A 128 63.51 7.79 7.96
CA ALA A 128 62.85 6.60 8.49
C ALA A 128 61.32 6.76 8.58
N GLU A 129 60.81 7.90 9.07
CA GLU A 129 59.37 8.21 9.11
C GLU A 129 58.78 8.33 7.71
N ALA A 130 59.48 8.96 6.75
CA ALA A 130 59.06 9.03 5.36
C ALA A 130 58.99 7.64 4.70
N LYS A 131 59.99 6.77 4.92
CA LYS A 131 59.99 5.40 4.39
C LYS A 131 58.88 4.55 5.01
N ALA A 132 58.70 4.61 6.33
CA ALA A 132 57.63 3.89 7.03
C ALA A 132 56.23 4.36 6.57
N LYS A 133 56.04 5.66 6.35
CA LYS A 133 54.80 6.23 5.80
C LYS A 133 54.56 5.76 4.36
N ALA A 134 55.58 5.75 3.51
CA ALA A 134 55.47 5.26 2.13
C ALA A 134 55.17 3.75 2.06
N GLU A 135 55.79 2.93 2.91
CA GLU A 135 55.50 1.49 3.01
C GLU A 135 54.08 1.23 3.55
N ALA A 136 53.63 2.00 4.53
CA ALA A 136 52.27 1.93 5.04
C ALA A 136 51.21 2.37 4.01
N GLU A 137 51.46 3.45 3.26
CA GLU A 137 50.57 3.92 2.19
C GLU A 137 50.53 2.93 1.02
N ALA A 138 51.67 2.37 0.61
CA ALA A 138 51.74 1.34 -0.42
C ALA A 138 50.98 0.06 0.00
N LYS A 139 51.15 -0.38 1.25
CA LYS A 139 50.42 -1.54 1.80
C LYS A 139 48.92 -1.26 1.88
N ALA A 140 48.50 -0.12 2.45
CA ALA A 140 47.09 0.25 2.56
C ALA A 140 46.42 0.36 1.18
N LYS A 141 47.14 0.90 0.18
CA LYS A 141 46.67 0.93 -1.21
C LYS A 141 46.52 -0.48 -1.80
N ALA A 142 47.51 -1.37 -1.61
CA ALA A 142 47.44 -2.75 -2.10
C ALA A 142 46.31 -3.55 -1.44
N GLU A 143 46.09 -3.37 -0.13
CA GLU A 143 44.96 -3.98 0.61
C GLU A 143 43.61 -3.42 0.13
N ALA A 144 43.52 -2.11 -0.15
CA ALA A 144 42.32 -1.49 -0.72
C ALA A 144 42.02 -1.96 -2.16
N GLU A 145 43.04 -2.06 -3.03
CA GLU A 145 42.88 -2.57 -4.40
C GLU A 145 42.51 -4.06 -4.41
N ALA A 146 43.14 -4.88 -3.56
CA ALA A 146 42.79 -6.29 -3.42
C ALA A 146 41.35 -6.48 -2.88
N LYS A 147 40.95 -5.68 -1.89
CA LYS A 147 39.58 -5.70 -1.35
C LYS A 147 38.56 -5.25 -2.40
N ALA A 148 38.80 -4.13 -3.09
CA ALA A 148 37.90 -3.62 -4.12
C ALA A 148 37.74 -4.62 -5.28
N LYS A 149 38.82 -5.32 -5.66
CA LYS A 149 38.76 -6.40 -6.64
C LYS A 149 37.92 -7.57 -6.15
N ALA A 150 38.12 -8.03 -4.92
CA ALA A 150 37.34 -9.13 -4.34
C ALA A 150 35.84 -8.78 -4.18
N GLU A 151 35.52 -7.54 -3.80
CA GLU A 151 34.14 -7.04 -3.74
C GLU A 151 33.51 -6.96 -5.15
N ALA A 152 34.27 -6.54 -6.16
CA ALA A 152 33.80 -6.51 -7.55
C ALA A 152 33.57 -7.93 -8.12
N GLU A 153 34.47 -8.88 -7.88
CA GLU A 153 34.33 -10.28 -8.31
C GLU A 153 33.16 -10.98 -7.60
N ALA A 154 33.00 -10.77 -6.29
CA ALA A 154 31.86 -11.28 -5.53
C ALA A 154 30.53 -10.69 -6.01
N LYS A 155 30.48 -9.39 -6.30
CA LYS A 155 29.30 -8.72 -6.85
C LYS A 155 28.96 -9.25 -8.25
N ALA A 156 29.93 -9.34 -9.15
CA ALA A 156 29.71 -9.83 -10.51
C ALA A 156 29.20 -11.29 -10.52
N LYS A 157 29.72 -12.13 -9.62
CA LYS A 157 29.21 -13.50 -9.43
C LYS A 157 27.76 -13.50 -8.91
N ALA A 158 27.43 -12.67 -7.91
CA ALA A 158 26.07 -12.58 -7.38
C ALA A 158 25.06 -12.07 -8.42
N GLU A 159 25.46 -11.09 -9.25
CA GLU A 159 24.63 -10.59 -10.36
C GLU A 159 24.44 -11.66 -11.45
N ALA A 160 25.46 -12.46 -11.76
CA ALA A 160 25.35 -13.59 -12.69
C ALA A 160 24.41 -14.69 -12.16
N GLU A 161 24.58 -15.12 -10.91
CA GLU A 161 23.69 -16.13 -10.28
C GLU A 161 22.25 -15.63 -10.16
N ALA A 162 22.03 -14.34 -9.86
CA ALA A 162 20.70 -13.76 -9.79
C ALA A 162 20.04 -13.70 -11.17
N LYS A 163 20.82 -13.35 -12.21
CA LYS A 163 20.36 -13.37 -13.60
C LYS A 163 19.99 -14.79 -14.06
N GLU A 164 20.85 -15.78 -13.82
CA GLU A 164 20.60 -17.18 -14.20
C GLU A 164 19.34 -17.73 -13.53
N LYS A 165 19.14 -17.45 -12.23
CA LYS A 165 17.92 -17.82 -11.49
C LYS A 165 16.66 -17.13 -12.05
N ALA A 166 16.77 -15.86 -12.46
CA ALA A 166 15.66 -15.14 -13.08
C ALA A 166 15.31 -15.65 -14.49
N GLU A 167 16.32 -15.98 -15.32
CA GLU A 167 16.13 -16.56 -16.65
C GLU A 167 15.55 -17.99 -16.56
N ALA A 168 16.02 -18.80 -15.60
CA ALA A 168 15.48 -20.14 -15.35
C ALA A 168 14.03 -20.11 -14.84
N GLU A 169 13.69 -19.20 -13.93
CA GLU A 169 12.31 -19.05 -13.43
C GLU A 169 11.37 -18.49 -14.51
N ALA A 170 11.83 -17.52 -15.31
CA ALA A 170 11.06 -17.03 -16.46
C ALA A 170 10.81 -18.14 -17.50
N ALA A 171 11.80 -18.99 -17.77
CA ALA A 171 11.64 -20.16 -18.65
C ALA A 171 10.66 -21.20 -18.05
N ARG A 172 10.74 -21.47 -16.74
CA ARG A 172 9.81 -22.36 -16.03
C ARG A 172 8.36 -21.85 -16.11
N ILE A 173 8.16 -20.54 -15.90
CA ILE A 173 6.84 -19.89 -16.02
C ILE A 173 6.33 -19.96 -17.46
N ALA A 174 7.16 -19.62 -18.46
CA ALA A 174 6.76 -19.65 -19.86
C ALA A 174 6.39 -21.08 -20.33
N GLN A 175 7.13 -22.10 -19.88
CA GLN A 175 6.81 -23.49 -20.16
C GLN A 175 5.51 -23.92 -19.48
N LYS A 176 5.32 -23.61 -18.18
CA LYS A 176 4.06 -23.94 -17.48
C LYS A 176 2.85 -23.23 -18.08
N MET A 177 2.97 -21.97 -18.51
CA MET A 177 1.90 -21.28 -19.26
C MET A 177 1.54 -22.03 -20.54
N LYS A 178 2.53 -22.46 -21.31
CA LYS A 178 2.32 -23.23 -22.55
C LYS A 178 1.62 -24.57 -22.28
N ASP A 179 2.02 -25.28 -21.22
CA ASP A 179 1.43 -26.57 -20.86
C ASP A 179 -0.01 -26.43 -20.37
N LEU A 180 -0.30 -25.43 -19.51
CA LEU A 180 -1.67 -25.09 -19.09
C LEU A 180 -2.56 -24.70 -20.30
N ILE A 181 -2.03 -23.97 -21.28
CA ILE A 181 -2.76 -23.66 -22.53
C ILE A 181 -3.02 -24.93 -23.35
N SER A 182 -2.07 -25.86 -23.45
CA SER A 182 -2.27 -27.11 -24.21
C SER A 182 -3.37 -27.96 -23.60
N VAL A 183 -3.26 -28.27 -22.31
CA VAL A 183 -4.25 -29.10 -21.58
C VAL A 183 -5.63 -28.46 -21.59
N ALA A 184 -5.72 -27.12 -21.51
CA ALA A 184 -6.99 -26.40 -21.64
C ALA A 184 -7.62 -26.55 -23.04
N LYS A 185 -6.84 -26.43 -24.11
CA LYS A 185 -7.33 -26.62 -25.49
C LYS A 185 -7.69 -28.08 -25.78
N GLU A 186 -6.94 -29.03 -25.25
CA GLU A 186 -7.24 -30.47 -25.32
C GLU A 186 -8.56 -30.82 -24.61
N LYS A 187 -8.91 -30.06 -23.56
CA LYS A 187 -10.21 -30.09 -22.87
C LYS A 187 -11.30 -29.24 -23.55
N GLY A 188 -11.05 -28.69 -24.75
CA GLY A 188 -12.06 -28.01 -25.57
C GLY A 188 -12.28 -26.52 -25.26
N LEU A 189 -11.45 -25.88 -24.42
CA LEU A 189 -11.52 -24.42 -24.24
C LEU A 189 -11.04 -23.69 -25.51
N SER A 190 -11.69 -22.56 -25.83
CA SER A 190 -11.25 -21.71 -26.93
C SER A 190 -9.89 -21.05 -26.68
N ASP A 191 -9.23 -20.58 -27.73
CA ASP A 191 -7.90 -19.94 -27.67
C ASP A 191 -7.78 -18.83 -26.62
N ASN A 192 -8.84 -18.04 -26.42
CA ASN A 192 -8.88 -16.96 -25.43
C ASN A 192 -9.12 -17.50 -24.01
N GLU A 193 -9.98 -18.51 -23.86
CA GLU A 193 -10.25 -19.14 -22.55
C GLU A 193 -9.05 -19.93 -22.04
N ALA A 194 -8.32 -20.61 -22.92
CA ALA A 194 -7.10 -21.33 -22.56
C ALA A 194 -5.99 -20.37 -22.10
N GLN A 195 -5.88 -19.18 -22.73
CA GLN A 195 -4.95 -18.12 -22.29
C GLN A 195 -5.34 -17.55 -20.92
N LEU A 196 -6.61 -17.25 -20.70
CA LEU A 196 -7.11 -16.76 -19.40
C LEU A 196 -6.92 -17.82 -18.30
N PHE A 197 -7.34 -19.06 -18.55
CA PHE A 197 -7.14 -20.18 -17.62
C PHE A 197 -5.67 -20.34 -17.22
N ALA A 198 -4.75 -20.27 -18.18
CA ALA A 198 -3.32 -20.39 -17.90
C ALA A 198 -2.75 -19.19 -17.12
N GLN A 199 -3.27 -17.98 -17.35
CA GLN A 199 -2.93 -16.79 -16.58
C GLN A 199 -3.41 -16.90 -15.13
N ASP A 200 -4.66 -17.33 -14.91
CA ASP A 200 -5.25 -17.48 -13.57
C ASP A 200 -4.61 -18.62 -12.76
N ASN A 201 -4.07 -19.64 -13.43
CA ASN A 201 -3.55 -20.86 -12.78
C ASN A 201 -2.02 -21.00 -12.77
N ILE A 202 -1.28 -20.02 -13.30
CA ILE A 202 0.19 -20.10 -13.39
C ILE A 202 0.87 -20.31 -12.02
N ASN A 203 0.33 -19.67 -10.97
CA ASN A 203 0.82 -19.71 -9.60
C ASN A 203 0.21 -20.84 -8.74
N ASN A 204 -0.84 -21.51 -9.21
CA ASN A 204 -1.50 -22.60 -8.49
C ASN A 204 -0.68 -23.89 -8.58
N ASP A 205 -0.83 -24.82 -7.63
CA ASP A 205 -0.34 -26.19 -7.82
C ASP A 205 -1.16 -26.92 -8.92
N ASP A 206 -0.61 -28.00 -9.45
CA ASP A 206 -1.19 -28.67 -10.61
C ASP A 206 -2.53 -29.38 -10.29
N SER A 207 -2.80 -29.73 -9.02
CA SER A 207 -4.09 -30.29 -8.59
C SER A 207 -5.17 -29.21 -8.52
N THR A 208 -4.84 -28.05 -7.95
CA THR A 208 -5.71 -26.86 -7.96
C THR A 208 -5.98 -26.39 -9.40
N ALA A 209 -4.95 -26.36 -10.26
CA ALA A 209 -5.11 -26.01 -11.67
C ALA A 209 -6.02 -27.00 -12.41
N GLN A 210 -5.83 -28.31 -12.22
CA GLN A 210 -6.68 -29.34 -12.83
C GLN A 210 -8.14 -29.22 -12.37
N LYS A 211 -8.38 -29.04 -11.06
CA LYS A 211 -9.74 -28.82 -10.53
C LYS A 211 -10.40 -27.57 -11.13
N ASN A 212 -9.65 -26.48 -11.27
CA ASN A 212 -10.15 -25.26 -11.89
C ASN A 212 -10.48 -25.45 -13.39
N LEU A 213 -9.72 -26.31 -14.09
CA LEU A 213 -10.00 -26.66 -15.48
C LEU A 213 -11.27 -27.50 -15.60
N ASP A 214 -11.40 -28.57 -14.82
CA ASP A 214 -12.58 -29.45 -14.87
C ASP A 214 -13.87 -28.70 -14.46
N ASN A 215 -13.78 -27.79 -13.48
CA ASN A 215 -14.85 -26.85 -13.17
C ASN A 215 -15.22 -25.96 -14.37
N LYS A 216 -14.22 -25.35 -15.04
CA LYS A 216 -14.44 -24.47 -16.20
C LYS A 216 -15.02 -25.21 -17.41
N VAL A 217 -14.61 -26.46 -17.63
CA VAL A 217 -15.20 -27.35 -18.64
C VAL A 217 -16.66 -27.63 -18.32
N LYS A 218 -16.98 -28.13 -17.10
CA LYS A 218 -18.37 -28.43 -16.70
C LYS A 218 -19.27 -27.19 -16.78
N THR A 219 -18.78 -26.01 -16.42
CA THR A 219 -19.52 -24.74 -16.60
C THR A 219 -19.83 -24.47 -18.07
N ASN A 220 -18.87 -24.64 -18.98
CA ASN A 220 -19.09 -24.44 -20.42
C ASN A 220 -20.07 -25.48 -21.00
N GLU A 221 -20.00 -26.73 -20.54
CA GLU A 221 -20.94 -27.81 -20.91
C GLU A 221 -22.37 -27.51 -20.43
N LEU A 222 -22.54 -27.11 -19.16
CA LEU A 222 -23.84 -26.73 -18.58
C LEU A 222 -24.45 -25.51 -19.27
N ILE A 223 -23.65 -24.48 -19.60
CA ILE A 223 -24.13 -23.32 -20.39
C ILE A 223 -24.61 -23.79 -21.76
N SER A 224 -23.83 -24.64 -22.44
CA SER A 224 -24.14 -25.13 -23.79
C SER A 224 -25.40 -25.99 -23.81
N LEU A 225 -25.58 -26.87 -22.82
CA LEU A 225 -26.80 -27.65 -22.59
C LEU A 225 -28.01 -26.74 -22.36
N ALA A 226 -27.89 -25.78 -21.44
CA ALA A 226 -28.95 -24.84 -21.11
C ALA A 226 -29.40 -23.98 -22.31
N GLN A 227 -28.45 -23.44 -23.07
CA GLN A 227 -28.74 -22.65 -24.27
C GLN A 227 -29.39 -23.51 -25.37
N LYS A 228 -28.96 -24.76 -25.54
CA LYS A 228 -29.53 -25.69 -26.52
C LYS A 228 -30.99 -26.03 -26.22
N GLU A 229 -31.36 -26.20 -24.95
CA GLU A 229 -32.74 -26.46 -24.55
C GLU A 229 -33.62 -25.18 -24.46
N GLY A 230 -33.02 -23.99 -24.63
CA GLY A 230 -33.73 -22.72 -24.84
C GLY A 230 -33.55 -21.64 -23.78
N LEU A 231 -32.67 -21.83 -22.78
CA LEU A 231 -32.35 -20.74 -21.85
C LEU A 231 -31.56 -19.63 -22.55
N SER A 232 -31.96 -18.39 -22.29
CA SER A 232 -31.19 -17.20 -22.65
C SER A 232 -29.77 -17.26 -22.04
N THR A 233 -28.79 -16.64 -22.70
CA THR A 233 -27.37 -16.66 -22.26
C THR A 233 -27.18 -16.27 -20.79
N TYR A 234 -27.97 -15.32 -20.29
CA TYR A 234 -27.94 -14.91 -18.88
C TYR A 234 -28.46 -16.02 -17.95
N ASN A 235 -29.62 -16.61 -18.24
CA ASN A 235 -30.18 -17.70 -17.43
C ASN A 235 -29.33 -18.98 -17.52
N ALA A 236 -28.71 -19.25 -18.66
CA ALA A 236 -27.78 -20.37 -18.84
C ALA A 236 -26.50 -20.22 -17.99
N GLN A 237 -25.98 -18.99 -17.85
CA GLN A 237 -24.84 -18.69 -16.97
C GLN A 237 -25.19 -18.85 -15.49
N LEU A 238 -26.36 -18.39 -15.06
CA LEU A 238 -26.86 -18.63 -13.69
C LEU A 238 -27.03 -20.13 -13.43
N PHE A 239 -27.78 -20.82 -14.29
CA PHE A 239 -28.01 -22.26 -14.21
C PHE A 239 -26.71 -23.06 -14.07
N ALA A 240 -25.72 -22.79 -14.91
CA ALA A 240 -24.43 -23.48 -14.86
C ALA A 240 -23.62 -23.18 -13.60
N THR A 241 -23.78 -21.99 -13.01
CA THR A 241 -23.15 -21.62 -11.74
C THR A 241 -23.79 -22.39 -10.58
N ASP A 242 -25.12 -22.43 -10.54
CA ASP A 242 -25.88 -23.11 -9.48
C ASP A 242 -25.71 -24.64 -9.53
N ASN A 243 -25.52 -25.21 -10.73
CA ASN A 243 -25.48 -26.66 -10.97
C ASN A 243 -24.06 -27.25 -11.10
N ILE A 244 -23.00 -26.48 -10.89
CA ILE A 244 -21.62 -26.97 -11.08
C ILE A 244 -21.29 -28.19 -10.19
N ASN A 245 -21.86 -28.26 -8.98
CA ASN A 245 -21.67 -29.38 -8.05
C ASN A 245 -22.79 -30.44 -8.12
N SER A 246 -23.82 -30.23 -8.93
CA SER A 246 -24.98 -31.13 -9.05
C SER A 246 -24.67 -32.39 -9.86
N THR A 247 -25.42 -33.45 -9.56
CA THR A 247 -25.51 -34.69 -10.34
C THR A 247 -26.35 -34.50 -11.61
N ASP A 248 -26.24 -35.42 -12.58
CA ASP A 248 -26.89 -35.27 -13.89
C ASP A 248 -28.44 -35.28 -13.78
N ASP A 249 -29.01 -36.02 -12.82
CA ASP A 249 -30.45 -36.03 -12.54
C ASP A 249 -30.93 -34.68 -11.96
N GLU A 250 -30.16 -34.10 -11.03
CA GLU A 250 -30.41 -32.76 -10.48
C GLU A 250 -30.29 -31.68 -11.55
N VAL A 251 -29.25 -31.75 -12.39
CA VAL A 251 -29.03 -30.89 -13.56
C VAL A 251 -30.26 -30.92 -14.48
N GLN A 252 -30.82 -32.11 -14.76
CA GLN A 252 -31.99 -32.26 -15.61
C GLN A 252 -33.26 -31.65 -14.99
N SER A 253 -33.49 -31.88 -13.68
CA SER A 253 -34.64 -31.30 -12.97
C SER A 253 -34.55 -29.77 -12.90
N ASN A 254 -33.40 -29.25 -12.48
CA ASN A 254 -33.15 -27.82 -12.34
C ASN A 254 -33.22 -27.09 -13.69
N LEU A 255 -32.88 -27.76 -14.80
CA LEU A 255 -33.01 -27.19 -16.15
C LEU A 255 -34.48 -27.05 -16.57
N GLU A 256 -35.33 -28.03 -16.24
CA GLU A 256 -36.77 -27.93 -16.47
C GLU A 256 -37.37 -26.76 -15.68
N ASP A 257 -37.07 -26.65 -14.38
CA ASP A 257 -37.59 -25.57 -13.54
C ASP A 257 -37.05 -24.18 -13.96
N ALA A 258 -35.79 -24.09 -14.41
CA ALA A 258 -35.22 -22.86 -14.96
C ALA A 258 -35.90 -22.44 -16.28
N LEU A 259 -36.20 -23.38 -17.19
CA LEU A 259 -36.95 -23.12 -18.42
C LEU A 259 -38.38 -22.66 -18.11
N ILE A 260 -39.06 -23.35 -17.19
CA ILE A 260 -40.41 -22.97 -16.72
C ILE A 260 -40.39 -21.55 -16.13
N LYS A 261 -39.42 -21.22 -15.29
CA LYS A 261 -39.28 -19.88 -14.68
C LYS A 261 -38.97 -18.81 -15.73
N GLN A 262 -38.15 -19.10 -16.74
CA GLN A 262 -37.91 -18.18 -17.86
C GLN A 262 -39.20 -17.89 -18.63
N GLU A 263 -39.89 -18.93 -19.12
CA GLU A 263 -41.05 -18.75 -20.02
C GLU A 263 -42.28 -18.17 -19.30
N LYS A 264 -42.39 -18.36 -17.99
CA LYS A 264 -43.38 -17.67 -17.13
C LYS A 264 -43.00 -16.22 -16.82
N GLY A 265 -41.81 -15.76 -17.25
CA GLY A 265 -41.34 -14.39 -17.10
C GLY A 265 -40.76 -14.05 -15.73
N GLY A 266 -40.20 -15.04 -15.02
CA GLY A 266 -39.56 -14.88 -13.71
C GLY A 266 -40.50 -14.75 -12.51
N ILE A 267 -41.82 -14.85 -12.72
CA ILE A 267 -42.82 -14.66 -11.66
C ILE A 267 -42.76 -15.82 -10.67
N ASP A 268 -42.44 -15.49 -9.42
CA ASP A 268 -42.39 -16.41 -8.29
C ASP A 268 -43.58 -16.13 -7.35
N LYS A 269 -44.63 -16.94 -7.49
CA LYS A 269 -45.90 -16.88 -6.75
C LYS A 269 -46.32 -18.33 -6.43
N PRO A 270 -47.15 -18.58 -5.41
CA PRO A 270 -47.71 -19.92 -5.17
C PRO A 270 -48.55 -20.41 -6.35
N TYR A 271 -48.74 -21.73 -6.48
CA TYR A 271 -49.66 -22.30 -7.47
C TYR A 271 -51.13 -22.09 -7.06
N GLY A 272 -52.02 -22.02 -8.06
CA GLY A 272 -53.44 -21.72 -7.90
C GLY A 272 -53.81 -20.30 -8.34
N LEU A 273 -55.08 -19.93 -8.15
CA LEU A 273 -55.62 -18.62 -8.51
C LEU A 273 -55.63 -17.65 -7.31
N THR A 274 -54.78 -16.63 -7.34
CA THR A 274 -54.71 -15.54 -6.36
C THR A 274 -55.31 -14.24 -6.93
N LYS A 275 -55.96 -13.45 -6.07
CA LYS A 275 -56.41 -12.08 -6.38
C LYS A 275 -55.83 -11.12 -5.33
N GLU A 276 -55.28 -10.01 -5.78
CA GLU A 276 -54.72 -8.94 -4.95
C GLU A 276 -55.45 -7.63 -5.31
N GLN A 277 -55.97 -6.90 -4.32
CA GLN A 277 -56.67 -5.62 -4.54
C GLN A 277 -55.73 -4.46 -4.17
N TYR A 278 -55.57 -3.50 -5.07
CA TYR A 278 -54.70 -2.34 -4.90
C TYR A 278 -55.39 -1.17 -4.19
N GLY A 279 -56.71 -1.03 -4.37
CA GLY A 279 -57.52 -0.07 -3.63
C GLY A 279 -58.88 0.21 -4.26
N THR A 280 -59.79 0.78 -3.46
CA THR A 280 -61.12 1.22 -3.91
C THR A 280 -61.15 2.74 -4.03
N SER A 281 -61.57 3.22 -5.19
CA SER A 281 -61.82 4.63 -5.47
C SER A 281 -63.34 4.87 -5.61
N SER A 282 -63.88 5.81 -4.84
CA SER A 282 -65.27 6.23 -4.97
C SER A 282 -65.33 7.68 -5.42
N SER A 283 -66.19 7.98 -6.40
CA SER A 283 -66.32 9.32 -6.98
C SER A 283 -67.75 9.60 -7.45
N SER A 284 -68.24 10.81 -7.14
CA SER A 284 -69.46 11.38 -7.67
C SER A 284 -69.10 12.53 -8.60
N SER A 285 -69.66 12.53 -9.81
CA SER A 285 -69.38 13.53 -10.85
C SER A 285 -70.65 13.88 -11.62
N LEU A 286 -70.66 15.01 -12.35
CA LEU A 286 -71.80 15.42 -13.17
C LEU A 286 -71.43 15.27 -14.66
N SER A 287 -72.14 14.41 -15.38
CA SER A 287 -71.96 14.21 -16.83
C SER A 287 -73.11 14.83 -17.59
N CYS A 288 -72.82 15.70 -18.56
CA CYS A 288 -73.81 16.44 -19.34
C CYS A 288 -73.71 16.10 -20.83
N THR A 289 -74.78 15.50 -21.38
CA THR A 289 -74.86 15.11 -22.80
C THR A 289 -76.18 15.63 -23.39
N ASN A 290 -76.12 16.22 -24.59
CA ASN A 290 -77.28 16.79 -25.30
C ASN A 290 -78.14 17.73 -24.42
N GLY A 291 -77.49 18.55 -23.59
CA GLY A 291 -78.16 19.51 -22.70
C GLY A 291 -78.82 18.92 -21.45
N ARG A 292 -78.71 17.61 -21.20
CA ARG A 292 -79.15 16.99 -19.94
C ARG A 292 -77.95 16.53 -19.11
N CYS A 293 -77.94 16.91 -17.84
CA CYS A 293 -76.93 16.51 -16.87
C CYS A 293 -77.44 15.41 -15.95
N TYR A 294 -76.57 14.46 -15.63
CA TYR A 294 -76.83 13.30 -14.79
C TYR A 294 -75.68 13.09 -13.82
N ASN A 295 -75.97 12.69 -12.59
CA ASN A 295 -74.94 12.23 -11.67
C ASN A 295 -74.34 10.92 -12.19
N VAL A 296 -73.01 10.83 -12.11
CA VAL A 296 -72.22 9.64 -12.41
C VAL A 296 -71.48 9.28 -11.14
N ASP A 297 -72.07 8.34 -10.41
CA ASP A 297 -71.59 7.82 -9.13
C ASP A 297 -70.89 6.47 -9.39
N GLN A 298 -69.63 6.36 -8.98
CA GLN A 298 -68.81 5.16 -9.17
C GLN A 298 -68.12 4.77 -7.88
N SER A 299 -68.01 3.46 -7.63
CA SER A 299 -67.18 2.88 -6.59
C SER A 299 -66.44 1.69 -7.19
N ILE A 300 -65.19 1.90 -7.55
CA ILE A 300 -64.38 0.98 -8.35
C ILE A 300 -63.17 0.52 -7.54
N THR A 301 -63.03 -0.79 -7.39
CA THR A 301 -61.82 -1.44 -6.89
C THR A 301 -60.94 -1.86 -8.06
N SER A 302 -59.65 -1.51 -7.99
CA SER A 302 -58.63 -2.03 -8.90
C SER A 302 -57.76 -3.08 -8.21
N GLY A 303 -57.18 -3.99 -9.00
CA GLY A 303 -56.33 -5.06 -8.50
C GLY A 303 -55.63 -5.84 -9.62
N GLU A 304 -55.07 -6.98 -9.25
CA GLU A 304 -54.50 -7.98 -10.14
C GLU A 304 -55.06 -9.37 -9.81
N VAL A 305 -55.22 -10.20 -10.83
CA VAL A 305 -55.52 -11.62 -10.71
C VAL A 305 -54.42 -12.42 -11.40
N ILE A 306 -53.91 -13.43 -10.69
CA ILE A 306 -52.86 -14.33 -11.17
C ILE A 306 -53.39 -15.76 -11.04
N TYR A 307 -53.45 -16.50 -12.14
CA TYR A 307 -53.59 -17.95 -12.12
C TYR A 307 -52.26 -18.59 -12.48
N ASN A 308 -51.58 -19.17 -11.49
CA ASN A 308 -50.28 -19.80 -11.66
C ASN A 308 -50.41 -21.32 -11.61
N GLN A 309 -50.12 -21.99 -12.74
CA GLN A 309 -50.02 -23.44 -12.86
C GLN A 309 -48.53 -23.86 -12.86
N LYS A 310 -48.17 -25.15 -13.04
CA LYS A 310 -46.75 -25.55 -13.08
C LYS A 310 -46.08 -24.92 -14.29
N TYR A 311 -46.53 -25.26 -15.51
CA TYR A 311 -45.89 -24.86 -16.76
C TYR A 311 -46.34 -23.50 -17.28
N SER A 312 -47.53 -23.03 -16.89
CA SER A 312 -48.16 -21.80 -17.38
C SER A 312 -48.59 -20.83 -16.28
N ILE A 313 -48.76 -19.56 -16.65
CA ILE A 313 -49.27 -18.50 -15.79
C ILE A 313 -50.13 -17.52 -16.61
N ILE A 314 -51.23 -17.06 -16.00
CA ILE A 314 -52.12 -16.03 -16.53
C ILE A 314 -52.10 -14.86 -15.55
N THR A 315 -51.89 -13.64 -16.05
CA THR A 315 -52.03 -12.42 -15.25
C THR A 315 -52.98 -11.43 -15.93
N ALA A 316 -53.78 -10.71 -15.15
CA ALA A 316 -54.66 -9.65 -15.64
C ALA A 316 -54.89 -8.58 -14.57
N ASP A 317 -55.03 -7.33 -15.01
CA ASP A 317 -55.47 -6.24 -14.15
C ASP A 317 -57.00 -6.34 -13.97
N THR A 318 -57.49 -6.27 -12.74
CA THR A 318 -58.93 -6.32 -12.43
C THR A 318 -59.49 -4.92 -12.20
N VAL A 319 -60.69 -4.67 -12.72
CA VAL A 319 -61.49 -3.48 -12.43
C VAL A 319 -62.91 -3.94 -12.11
N GLU A 320 -63.32 -3.83 -10.86
CA GLU A 320 -64.62 -4.30 -10.36
C GLU A 320 -65.35 -3.25 -9.51
N GLY A 321 -66.65 -3.42 -9.30
CA GLY A 321 -67.46 -2.58 -8.41
C GLY A 321 -68.74 -2.07 -9.05
N THR A 322 -69.06 -0.79 -8.89
CA THR A 322 -70.30 -0.19 -9.43
C THR A 322 -70.08 1.15 -10.14
N ARG A 323 -70.92 1.40 -11.14
CA ARG A 323 -70.98 2.62 -11.96
C ARG A 323 -72.43 2.90 -12.29
N ASN A 324 -73.01 3.97 -11.75
CA ASN A 324 -74.43 4.34 -11.89
C ASN A 324 -75.40 3.20 -11.50
N ASN A 325 -75.10 2.50 -10.39
CA ASN A 325 -75.78 1.29 -9.92
C ASN A 325 -75.72 0.06 -10.85
N LEU A 326 -74.98 0.12 -11.97
CA LEU A 326 -74.63 -1.05 -12.76
C LEU A 326 -73.33 -1.66 -12.23
N ALA A 327 -73.23 -2.99 -12.28
CA ALA A 327 -72.00 -3.70 -11.91
C ALA A 327 -70.89 -3.46 -12.95
N VAL A 328 -69.67 -3.28 -12.46
CA VAL A 328 -68.44 -3.24 -13.25
C VAL A 328 -67.66 -4.52 -12.97
N ASN A 329 -67.23 -5.19 -14.03
CA ASN A 329 -66.47 -6.43 -14.01
C ASN A 329 -65.69 -6.46 -15.33
N GLU A 330 -64.48 -5.90 -15.33
CA GLU A 330 -63.65 -5.69 -16.52
C GLU A 330 -62.24 -6.26 -16.24
N LEU A 331 -61.81 -7.26 -17.03
CA LEU A 331 -60.41 -7.68 -17.08
C LEU A 331 -59.65 -6.82 -18.09
N ASN A 332 -58.43 -6.44 -17.75
CA ASN A 332 -57.54 -5.67 -18.61
C ASN A 332 -56.16 -6.33 -18.70
N ASN A 333 -55.45 -6.09 -19.80
CA ASN A 333 -54.07 -6.54 -20.02
C ASN A 333 -53.83 -8.06 -19.80
N VAL A 334 -54.82 -8.91 -20.13
CA VAL A 334 -54.76 -10.38 -19.93
C VAL A 334 -53.58 -10.97 -20.70
N LYS A 335 -52.54 -11.37 -19.97
CA LYS A 335 -51.32 -12.00 -20.49
C LYS A 335 -51.31 -13.47 -20.10
N ILE A 336 -50.92 -14.32 -21.04
CA ILE A 336 -50.66 -15.74 -20.80
C ILE A 336 -49.18 -15.98 -21.14
N LYS A 337 -48.49 -16.68 -20.26
CA LYS A 337 -47.07 -17.03 -20.38
C LYS A 337 -46.84 -18.47 -19.92
N GLY A 338 -45.72 -19.06 -20.30
CA GLY A 338 -45.38 -20.43 -19.90
C GLY A 338 -44.65 -21.24 -20.95
N LEU A 339 -44.08 -22.36 -20.52
CA LEU A 339 -43.38 -23.32 -21.37
C LEU A 339 -44.40 -23.95 -22.34
N THR A 340 -44.48 -23.38 -23.56
CA THR A 340 -45.47 -23.78 -24.57
C THR A 340 -45.12 -25.15 -25.14
N THR A 341 -46.10 -26.06 -25.23
CA THR A 341 -45.87 -27.39 -25.81
C THR A 341 -45.53 -27.28 -27.29
N LYS A 342 -44.43 -27.91 -27.71
CA LYS A 342 -44.04 -28.00 -29.12
C LYS A 342 -45.10 -28.78 -29.91
N ALA A 343 -45.42 -28.37 -31.13
CA ALA A 343 -46.55 -28.93 -31.89
C ALA A 343 -46.39 -30.43 -32.18
N GLU A 344 -45.14 -30.90 -32.32
CA GLU A 344 -44.74 -32.30 -32.48
C GLU A 344 -44.79 -33.14 -31.18
N ALA A 345 -44.94 -32.49 -30.02
CA ALA A 345 -45.04 -33.12 -28.70
C ALA A 345 -46.47 -33.09 -28.11
N ILE A 346 -47.43 -32.50 -28.84
CA ILE A 346 -48.86 -32.66 -28.53
C ILE A 346 -49.25 -34.11 -28.86
N PRO A 347 -49.97 -34.83 -27.97
CA PRO A 347 -50.42 -36.19 -28.25
C PRO A 347 -51.23 -36.28 -29.56
N THR A 348 -51.18 -37.44 -30.22
CA THR A 348 -51.81 -37.68 -31.53
C THR A 348 -52.93 -38.72 -31.49
N GLU A 349 -53.23 -39.28 -30.33
CA GLU A 349 -54.18 -40.39 -30.14
C GLU A 349 -54.97 -40.22 -28.84
N GLY A 350 -56.20 -40.75 -28.82
CA GLY A 350 -57.07 -40.74 -27.65
C GLY A 350 -57.65 -39.36 -27.32
N SER A 351 -58.21 -39.24 -26.11
CA SER A 351 -58.81 -38.01 -25.60
C SER A 351 -58.49 -37.79 -24.13
N ALA A 352 -58.50 -36.53 -23.67
CA ALA A 352 -58.34 -36.19 -22.27
C ALA A 352 -59.18 -34.96 -21.91
N THR A 353 -59.60 -34.88 -20.65
CA THR A 353 -60.24 -33.67 -20.09
C THR A 353 -59.22 -32.91 -19.25
N TYR A 354 -59.13 -31.61 -19.51
CA TYR A 354 -58.42 -30.62 -18.71
C TYR A 354 -59.41 -30.00 -17.73
N SER A 355 -59.00 -29.90 -16.47
CA SER A 355 -59.83 -29.39 -15.37
C SER A 355 -59.05 -28.35 -14.57
N GLY A 356 -59.70 -27.24 -14.18
CA GLY A 356 -59.04 -26.19 -13.42
C GLY A 356 -59.95 -25.00 -13.08
N GLU A 357 -59.35 -23.86 -12.77
CA GLU A 357 -60.05 -22.62 -12.41
C GLU A 357 -60.26 -21.70 -13.62
N ALA A 358 -61.28 -20.86 -13.53
CA ALA A 358 -61.51 -19.72 -14.41
C ALA A 358 -61.83 -18.48 -13.57
N PHE A 359 -61.68 -17.29 -14.13
CA PHE A 359 -61.92 -16.04 -13.42
C PHE A 359 -62.33 -14.91 -14.35
N ASP A 360 -63.20 -14.03 -13.84
CA ASP A 360 -63.34 -12.65 -14.31
C ASP A 360 -62.78 -11.70 -13.23
N ALA A 361 -63.06 -10.40 -13.28
CA ALA A 361 -62.55 -9.44 -12.30
C ALA A 361 -63.03 -9.76 -10.86
N THR A 362 -64.25 -10.27 -10.70
CA THR A 362 -64.92 -10.50 -9.41
C THR A 362 -64.94 -11.97 -9.01
N TYR A 363 -65.55 -12.83 -9.80
CA TYR A 363 -65.85 -14.21 -9.46
C TYR A 363 -64.69 -15.19 -9.72
N LYS A 364 -64.84 -16.39 -9.14
CA LYS A 364 -64.04 -17.58 -9.42
C LYS A 364 -64.96 -18.67 -9.98
N GLY A 365 -64.59 -19.20 -11.13
CA GLY A 365 -65.29 -20.26 -11.84
C GLY A 365 -64.42 -21.50 -12.03
N LYS A 366 -64.94 -22.48 -12.78
CA LYS A 366 -64.26 -23.73 -13.11
C LYS A 366 -64.24 -24.00 -14.60
N LEU A 367 -63.11 -24.49 -15.09
CA LEU A 367 -62.93 -25.00 -16.45
C LEU A 367 -63.16 -26.52 -16.48
N SER A 368 -63.89 -26.99 -17.50
CA SER A 368 -63.89 -28.38 -17.94
C SER A 368 -63.79 -28.41 -19.47
N TYR A 369 -62.63 -28.78 -20.00
CA TYR A 369 -62.35 -28.75 -21.44
C TYR A 369 -61.83 -30.10 -21.93
N ASN A 370 -62.53 -30.74 -22.86
CA ASN A 370 -62.12 -32.00 -23.47
C ASN A 370 -61.34 -31.75 -24.76
N VAL A 371 -60.27 -32.50 -24.96
CA VAL A 371 -59.49 -32.54 -26.20
C VAL A 371 -59.47 -33.96 -26.72
N ASN A 372 -59.82 -34.12 -27.99
CA ASN A 372 -59.63 -35.34 -28.75
C ASN A 372 -58.41 -35.15 -29.66
N PHE A 373 -57.34 -35.87 -29.35
CA PHE A 373 -56.04 -35.75 -30.00
C PHE A 373 -56.01 -36.46 -31.37
N ALA A 374 -56.84 -37.49 -31.56
CA ALA A 374 -56.96 -38.21 -32.83
C ALA A 374 -57.72 -37.36 -33.87
N ASP A 375 -58.88 -36.82 -33.51
CA ASP A 375 -59.67 -35.92 -34.37
C ASP A 375 -59.11 -34.48 -34.42
N LYS A 376 -58.14 -34.17 -33.54
CA LYS A 376 -57.52 -32.86 -33.37
C LYS A 376 -58.54 -31.75 -33.08
N THR A 377 -59.49 -32.03 -32.20
CA THR A 377 -60.55 -31.12 -31.78
C THR A 377 -60.56 -30.91 -30.27
N GLY A 378 -61.21 -29.83 -29.81
CA GLY A 378 -61.51 -29.63 -28.40
C GLY A 378 -62.73 -28.74 -28.20
N SER A 379 -63.41 -28.93 -27.08
CA SER A 379 -64.60 -28.19 -26.64
C SER A 379 -64.76 -28.27 -25.13
N GLY A 380 -65.58 -27.42 -24.53
CA GLY A 380 -65.79 -27.46 -23.09
C GLY A 380 -66.76 -26.42 -22.56
N SER A 381 -66.69 -26.19 -21.26
CA SER A 381 -67.45 -25.12 -20.60
C SER A 381 -66.67 -24.46 -19.46
N ILE A 382 -67.08 -23.23 -19.16
CA ILE A 382 -66.69 -22.49 -17.96
C ILE A 382 -67.95 -22.21 -17.15
N THR A 383 -67.91 -22.57 -15.86
CA THR A 383 -69.07 -22.46 -14.94
C THR A 383 -68.74 -21.56 -13.74
N GLY A 384 -69.76 -20.97 -13.12
CA GLY A 384 -69.62 -20.18 -11.88
C GLY A 384 -69.23 -18.70 -12.06
N LEU A 385 -69.16 -18.19 -13.30
CA LEU A 385 -68.96 -16.76 -13.62
C LEU A 385 -70.28 -16.10 -14.05
N GLY A 386 -71.34 -16.35 -13.27
CA GLY A 386 -72.72 -16.08 -13.68
C GLY A 386 -73.28 -17.22 -14.54
N ASN A 387 -73.83 -16.90 -15.72
CA ASN A 387 -74.32 -17.90 -16.66
C ASN A 387 -73.14 -18.66 -17.29
N ASP A 388 -73.27 -19.98 -17.45
CA ASP A 388 -72.24 -20.82 -18.04
C ASP A 388 -71.86 -20.36 -19.46
N ILE A 389 -70.56 -20.50 -19.77
CA ILE A 389 -69.97 -20.20 -21.07
C ILE A 389 -69.67 -21.53 -21.76
N THR A 390 -70.22 -21.75 -22.95
CA THR A 390 -69.80 -22.85 -23.82
C THR A 390 -68.55 -22.43 -24.59
N LEU A 391 -67.55 -23.31 -24.62
CA LEU A 391 -66.38 -23.20 -25.47
C LEU A 391 -66.61 -24.16 -26.65
N GLU A 392 -67.11 -23.61 -27.76
CA GLU A 392 -67.55 -24.39 -28.92
C GLU A 392 -66.41 -25.19 -29.55
N GLN A 393 -66.74 -26.20 -30.36
CA GLN A 393 -65.72 -27.11 -30.90
C GLN A 393 -64.73 -26.42 -31.85
N GLY A 394 -63.49 -26.25 -31.39
CA GLY A 394 -62.36 -25.80 -32.18
C GLY A 394 -61.48 -26.95 -32.68
N SER A 395 -60.56 -26.63 -33.58
CA SER A 395 -59.50 -27.55 -34.05
C SER A 395 -58.14 -27.12 -33.51
N ILE A 396 -57.28 -28.10 -33.20
CA ILE A 396 -55.88 -27.85 -32.82
C ILE A 396 -55.13 -27.28 -34.03
N LYS A 397 -54.51 -26.11 -33.84
CA LYS A 397 -53.72 -25.40 -34.86
C LYS A 397 -52.43 -24.89 -34.22
N GLY A 398 -51.28 -25.38 -34.69
CA GLY A 398 -50.00 -25.09 -34.04
C GLY A 398 -49.97 -25.64 -32.62
N THR A 399 -49.83 -24.75 -31.63
CA THR A 399 -49.68 -25.09 -30.21
C THR A 399 -50.93 -24.83 -29.36
N GLY A 400 -52.11 -24.68 -29.98
CA GLY A 400 -53.34 -24.34 -29.26
C GLY A 400 -54.63 -24.55 -30.06
N ILE A 401 -55.74 -24.06 -29.50
CA ILE A 401 -57.08 -24.04 -30.12
C ILE A 401 -57.63 -22.62 -30.03
N SER A 402 -58.40 -22.20 -31.03
CA SER A 402 -59.24 -21.00 -30.95
C SER A 402 -60.52 -21.20 -31.77
N ALA A 403 -61.65 -20.82 -31.19
CA ALA A 403 -62.99 -20.95 -31.76
C ALA A 403 -64.00 -20.10 -30.98
N THR A 404 -65.25 -20.11 -31.43
CA THR A 404 -66.33 -19.34 -30.82
C THR A 404 -66.61 -19.75 -29.37
N ALA A 405 -66.91 -18.76 -28.53
CA ALA A 405 -67.48 -18.94 -27.19
C ALA A 405 -68.90 -18.36 -27.15
N THR A 406 -69.81 -19.02 -26.45
CA THR A 406 -71.20 -18.56 -26.30
C THR A 406 -71.58 -18.42 -24.83
N GLN A 407 -72.30 -17.34 -24.47
CA GLN A 407 -72.84 -17.13 -23.13
C GLN A 407 -74.26 -16.56 -23.23
N SER A 408 -75.26 -17.42 -23.07
CA SER A 408 -76.69 -17.08 -23.25
C SER A 408 -77.00 -16.56 -24.66
N TYR A 409 -77.07 -15.24 -24.86
CA TYR A 409 -77.26 -14.59 -26.17
C TYR A 409 -75.99 -13.92 -26.70
N LYS A 410 -74.90 -13.90 -25.92
CA LYS A 410 -73.60 -13.37 -26.36
C LYS A 410 -72.85 -14.42 -27.16
N SER A 411 -72.17 -13.97 -28.20
CA SER A 411 -71.20 -14.74 -28.96
C SER A 411 -69.88 -13.97 -28.99
N GLY A 412 -68.77 -14.68 -28.96
CA GLY A 412 -67.42 -14.14 -29.02
C GLY A 412 -66.44 -15.27 -29.32
N GLU A 413 -65.18 -15.11 -28.97
CA GLU A 413 -64.14 -16.10 -29.26
C GLU A 413 -63.39 -16.50 -27.98
N TYR A 414 -62.86 -17.71 -27.95
CA TYR A 414 -61.86 -18.14 -26.98
C TYR A 414 -60.56 -18.53 -27.67
N SER A 415 -59.47 -18.43 -26.94
CA SER A 415 -58.16 -18.97 -27.32
C SER A 415 -57.53 -19.68 -26.14
N LEU A 416 -56.83 -20.79 -26.40
CA LEU A 416 -56.03 -21.50 -25.41
C LEU A 416 -54.77 -22.08 -26.06
N GLY A 417 -53.67 -22.06 -25.31
CA GLY A 417 -52.42 -22.76 -25.65
C GLY A 417 -52.26 -24.02 -24.82
N PHE A 418 -51.50 -24.98 -25.34
CA PHE A 418 -50.98 -26.13 -24.61
C PHE A 418 -49.64 -25.80 -23.96
N TYR A 419 -49.45 -26.22 -22.72
CA TYR A 419 -48.26 -25.94 -21.92
C TYR A 419 -47.72 -27.19 -21.24
N GLY A 420 -46.41 -27.18 -20.97
CA GLY A 420 -45.62 -28.33 -20.55
C GLY A 420 -45.01 -29.09 -21.73
N LYS A 421 -44.22 -30.13 -21.43
CA LYS A 421 -43.45 -30.90 -22.42
C LYS A 421 -44.35 -31.75 -23.34
N ASN A 422 -45.52 -32.17 -22.88
CA ASN A 422 -46.42 -33.12 -23.54
C ASN A 422 -47.90 -32.69 -23.49
N ALA A 423 -48.20 -31.38 -23.44
CA ALA A 423 -49.54 -30.81 -23.22
C ALA A 423 -50.18 -31.27 -21.89
N GLU A 424 -49.44 -31.12 -20.78
CA GLU A 424 -49.91 -31.37 -19.42
C GLU A 424 -50.90 -30.30 -18.91
N GLU A 425 -50.84 -29.09 -19.46
CA GLU A 425 -51.69 -27.95 -19.09
C GLU A 425 -52.32 -27.27 -20.31
N VAL A 426 -53.44 -26.58 -20.06
CA VAL A 426 -53.94 -25.50 -20.91
C VAL A 426 -54.02 -24.20 -20.11
N SER A 427 -53.76 -23.09 -20.79
CA SER A 427 -54.11 -21.73 -20.34
C SER A 427 -54.70 -20.95 -21.50
N GLY A 428 -55.74 -20.17 -21.24
CA GLY A 428 -56.55 -19.51 -22.24
C GLY A 428 -57.37 -18.33 -21.72
N LYS A 429 -58.11 -17.70 -22.64
CA LYS A 429 -59.01 -16.58 -22.34
C LYS A 429 -60.24 -16.57 -23.26
N VAL A 430 -61.34 -15.99 -22.78
CA VAL A 430 -62.56 -15.72 -23.54
C VAL A 430 -62.68 -14.22 -23.78
N SER A 431 -63.10 -13.84 -24.98
CA SER A 431 -63.33 -12.45 -25.41
C SER A 431 -64.74 -12.24 -25.93
N PHE A 432 -65.50 -11.29 -25.37
CA PHE A 432 -66.79 -10.82 -25.90
C PHE A 432 -66.67 -9.37 -26.34
N ASP A 433 -67.35 -8.98 -27.42
CA ASP A 433 -67.35 -7.62 -27.97
C ASP A 433 -65.94 -7.03 -28.20
N GLY A 434 -64.97 -7.88 -28.52
CA GLY A 434 -63.55 -7.52 -28.73
C GLY A 434 -62.75 -7.25 -27.45
N LYS A 435 -63.32 -7.49 -26.26
CA LYS A 435 -62.64 -7.37 -24.95
C LYS A 435 -62.43 -8.74 -24.32
N ASP A 436 -61.27 -8.94 -23.70
CA ASP A 436 -61.05 -10.09 -22.81
C ASP A 436 -61.96 -9.98 -21.57
N VAL A 437 -62.68 -11.05 -21.24
CA VAL A 437 -63.65 -11.08 -20.13
C VAL A 437 -63.35 -12.16 -19.09
N VAL A 438 -62.70 -13.25 -19.49
CA VAL A 438 -62.40 -14.40 -18.62
C VAL A 438 -61.01 -14.92 -18.93
N GLY A 439 -60.19 -15.14 -17.90
CA GLY A 439 -59.00 -16.00 -17.97
C GLY A 439 -59.31 -17.40 -17.44
N PHE A 440 -58.74 -18.44 -18.02
CA PHE A 440 -58.98 -19.82 -17.61
C PHE A 440 -57.77 -20.73 -17.84
N GLY A 441 -57.65 -21.78 -17.03
CA GLY A 441 -56.62 -22.79 -17.21
C GLY A 441 -57.00 -24.12 -16.56
N GLY A 442 -56.23 -25.15 -16.83
CA GLY A 442 -56.40 -26.44 -16.17
C GLY A 442 -55.35 -27.48 -16.55
N THR A 443 -55.16 -28.43 -15.65
CA THR A 443 -54.26 -29.57 -15.83
C THR A 443 -55.00 -30.73 -16.50
N ARG A 444 -54.31 -31.45 -17.38
CA ARG A 444 -54.84 -32.62 -18.07
C ARG A 444 -55.00 -33.82 -17.13
N GLY A 445 -56.11 -34.53 -17.26
CA GLY A 445 -56.24 -35.89 -16.75
C GLY A 445 -55.46 -36.93 -17.56
N GLU A 446 -55.75 -38.20 -17.31
CA GLU A 446 -55.23 -39.31 -18.11
C GLU A 446 -55.77 -39.28 -19.55
N ILE A 447 -54.92 -39.67 -20.51
CA ILE A 447 -55.34 -39.84 -21.91
C ILE A 447 -56.01 -41.19 -22.05
N LYS A 448 -57.28 -41.19 -22.41
CA LYS A 448 -58.07 -42.39 -22.73
C LYS A 448 -57.90 -42.69 -24.22
N LYS A 449 -57.32 -43.84 -24.52
CA LYS A 449 -57.19 -44.38 -25.90
C LYS A 449 -58.44 -45.17 -26.29
#